data_AF-A0A820RHT3-F1
#
_entry.id   AF-A0A820RHT3-F1
#
_cell.length_a   1.000
_cell.length_b   1.000
_cell.length_c   1.000
_cell.angle_alpha   90.00
_cell.angle_beta   90.00
_cell.angle_gamma   90.00
#
_symmetry.space_group_name_H-M   'P 1'
#
loop_
_entity.id
_entity.type
_entity.pdbx_description
1 polymer ?
#
loop_
_entity_poly.entity_id
_entity_poly.type
_entity_poly.pdbx_seq_one_letter_code
_entity_poly.pdbx_strand_id
1 'polypeptide(L)'
;MTIDPSKISTSITPFAMIDEHSALPQEQEILFTMHSVFRIVEITQTPSNSRLWEVQLTITDESDPQLVGLTNRIKEEISGRGWYRMGHLMLKVGHFDQAVELYNELLKGASDDSDRAHIYHQLGVMNYHQGKYQEAIEFYEKALEIDRKTLPEDDASLAPTYGAIGTVYKNMGEYSKALEFYEKSLKIKEISLPPTHPDLATSYNNIGGVY
;
A
#
# COMPACT_ATOMS: atom_id res chain seq x y z
N MET A 1 9.69 3.48 14.92
CA MET A 1 10.75 2.66 15.54
C MET A 1 11.88 2.55 14.54
N THR A 2 13.09 3.02 14.85
CA THR A 2 14.17 3.22 13.87
C THR A 2 15.23 2.12 14.03
N ILE A 3 15.51 1.35 12.97
CA ILE A 3 16.61 0.39 12.93
C ILE A 3 17.91 1.16 12.63
N ASP A 4 18.99 0.84 13.36
CA ASP A 4 20.29 1.51 13.28
C ASP A 4 21.18 0.89 12.18
N PRO A 5 21.49 1.62 11.09
CA PRO A 5 22.29 1.14 9.97
C PRO A 5 23.79 0.96 10.29
N SER A 6 24.28 1.51 11.40
CA SER A 6 25.71 1.54 11.75
C SER A 6 26.32 0.16 12.07
N LYS A 7 25.50 -0.90 12.13
CA LYS A 7 25.94 -2.28 12.39
C LYS A 7 26.35 -3.07 11.14
N ILE A 8 26.31 -2.47 9.95
CA ILE A 8 26.67 -3.14 8.69
C ILE A 8 28.08 -2.68 8.27
N SER A 9 29.09 -3.54 8.45
CA SER A 9 30.45 -3.27 7.97
C SER A 9 30.50 -3.39 6.44
N THR A 10 30.72 -2.26 5.75
CA THR A 10 30.89 -2.22 4.29
C THR A 10 32.38 -2.17 3.92
N SER A 11 32.94 -3.34 3.61
CA SER A 11 34.20 -3.46 2.88
C SER A 11 33.95 -3.11 1.40
N ILE A 12 34.50 -1.98 0.93
CA ILE A 12 34.38 -1.55 -0.47
C ILE A 12 35.27 -2.45 -1.34
N THR A 13 34.66 -3.47 -1.94
CA THR A 13 35.26 -4.21 -3.06
C THR A 13 34.65 -3.65 -4.35
N PRO A 14 35.45 -3.18 -5.32
CA PRO A 14 34.91 -2.72 -6.60
C PRO A 14 34.09 -3.83 -7.27
N PHE A 15 32.88 -3.51 -7.71
CA PHE A 15 31.90 -4.49 -8.20
C PHE A 15 32.28 -5.08 -9.58
N ALA A 16 33.06 -4.36 -10.40
CA ALA A 16 33.58 -4.85 -11.68
C ALA A 16 34.76 -3.99 -12.19
N MET A 17 35.67 -4.59 -12.96
CA MET A 17 36.66 -3.89 -13.78
C MET A 17 35.99 -3.52 -15.11
N ILE A 18 35.58 -2.27 -15.26
CA ILE A 18 34.70 -1.82 -16.36
C ILE A 18 35.50 -1.55 -17.65
N ASP A 19 36.79 -1.26 -17.51
CA ASP A 19 37.71 -0.96 -18.62
C ASP A 19 37.78 -2.06 -19.69
N GLU A 20 37.57 -3.33 -19.31
CA GLU A 20 37.62 -4.48 -20.23
C GLU A 20 36.33 -4.64 -21.07
N HIS A 21 35.25 -3.94 -20.72
CA HIS A 21 33.93 -4.06 -21.33
C HIS A 21 33.36 -2.75 -21.88
N SER A 22 34.08 -1.63 -21.71
CA SER A 22 33.68 -0.32 -22.21
C SER A 22 33.65 -0.26 -23.75
N ALA A 23 32.60 0.36 -24.30
CA ALA A 23 32.49 0.64 -25.74
C ALA A 23 33.27 1.90 -26.16
N LEU A 24 33.74 2.69 -25.20
CA LEU A 24 34.41 3.96 -25.38
C LEU A 24 35.71 3.97 -24.56
N PRO A 25 36.80 3.34 -25.05
CA PRO A 25 38.04 3.10 -24.29
C PRO A 25 38.82 4.38 -23.91
N GLN A 26 38.34 5.56 -24.29
CA GLN A 26 38.92 6.86 -23.94
C GLN A 26 38.15 7.55 -22.82
N GLU A 27 37.00 7.00 -22.40
CA GLU A 27 36.14 7.54 -21.35
C GLU A 27 36.25 6.67 -20.09
N GLN A 28 36.20 7.31 -18.93
CA GLN A 28 36.23 6.60 -17.65
C GLN A 28 34.81 6.24 -17.25
N GLU A 29 34.42 4.98 -17.47
CA GLU A 29 33.10 4.47 -17.12
C GLU A 29 33.06 4.01 -15.65
N ILE A 30 32.11 4.54 -14.88
CA ILE A 30 31.88 4.16 -13.48
C ILE A 30 30.48 3.57 -13.36
N LEU A 31 30.37 2.34 -12.87
CA LEU A 31 29.10 1.67 -12.65
C LEU A 31 28.54 2.08 -11.28
N PHE A 32 27.34 2.66 -11.30
CA PHE A 32 26.61 3.00 -10.09
C PHE A 32 25.62 1.90 -9.71
N THR A 33 25.33 1.79 -8.42
CA THR A 33 24.28 0.89 -7.90
C THR A 33 22.94 1.59 -7.87
N MET A 34 21.84 0.83 -7.76
CA MET A 34 20.46 1.35 -7.68
C MET A 34 20.18 2.31 -6.52
N HIS A 35 21.10 2.48 -5.57
CA HIS A 35 20.93 3.32 -4.38
C HIS A 35 21.74 4.62 -4.42
N SER A 36 22.44 4.90 -5.53
CA SER A 36 23.25 6.12 -5.68
C SER A 36 22.37 7.32 -6.06
N VAL A 37 22.39 8.36 -5.24
CA VAL A 37 21.70 9.63 -5.53
C VAL A 37 22.70 10.65 -6.06
N PHE A 38 22.38 11.24 -7.22
CA PHE A 38 23.16 12.30 -7.85
C PHE A 38 22.41 13.63 -7.80
N ARG A 39 23.14 14.71 -7.57
CA ARG A 39 22.65 16.06 -7.81
C ARG A 39 23.15 16.52 -9.18
N ILE A 40 22.22 16.98 -10.02
CA ILE A 40 22.57 17.69 -11.25
C ILE A 40 23.03 19.09 -10.84
N VAL A 41 24.29 19.39 -11.14
CA VAL A 41 24.93 20.68 -10.83
C VAL A 41 24.74 21.64 -11.98
N GLU A 42 24.96 21.17 -13.21
CA GLU A 42 24.91 22.00 -14.40
C GLU A 42 24.43 21.16 -15.59
N ILE A 43 23.68 21.82 -16.49
CA ILE A 43 23.29 21.25 -17.78
C ILE A 43 23.68 22.28 -18.84
N THR A 44 24.61 21.93 -19.71
CA THR A 44 25.07 22.79 -20.80
C THR A 44 24.82 22.12 -22.15
N GLN A 45 24.35 22.88 -23.13
CA GLN A 45 24.21 22.37 -24.49
C GLN A 45 25.58 22.42 -25.17
N THR A 46 26.00 21.29 -25.74
CA THR A 46 27.32 21.27 -26.38
C THR A 46 27.35 22.22 -27.59
N PRO A 47 28.37 23.09 -27.71
CA PRO A 47 28.43 24.08 -28.80
C PRO A 47 28.51 23.45 -30.20
N SER A 48 29.02 22.22 -30.27
CA SER A 48 29.22 21.47 -31.51
C SER A 48 27.95 20.77 -32.02
N ASN A 49 26.95 20.54 -31.17
CA ASN A 49 25.74 19.82 -31.56
C ASN A 49 24.54 20.18 -30.66
N SER A 50 23.53 20.83 -31.24
CA SER A 50 22.32 21.25 -30.54
C SER A 50 21.46 20.09 -30.01
N ARG A 51 21.78 18.83 -30.33
CA ARG A 51 21.10 17.65 -29.79
C ARG A 51 21.84 16.99 -28.63
N LEU A 52 23.06 17.42 -28.32
CA LEU A 52 23.88 16.84 -27.26
C LEU A 52 23.99 17.82 -26.09
N TRP A 53 23.77 17.28 -24.89
CA TRP A 53 23.78 18.01 -23.63
C TRP A 53 24.79 17.37 -22.69
N GLU A 54 25.65 18.20 -22.12
CA GLU A 54 26.58 17.82 -21.08
C GLU A 54 25.90 18.07 -19.73
N VAL A 55 25.89 17.06 -18.87
CA VAL A 55 25.27 17.11 -17.55
C VAL A 55 26.34 16.85 -16.51
N GLN A 56 26.63 17.86 -15.69
CA GLN A 56 27.53 17.70 -14.56
C GLN A 56 26.76 17.14 -13.37
N LEU A 57 27.22 16.00 -12.88
CA LEU A 57 26.66 15.31 -11.72
C LEU A 57 27.65 15.37 -10.55
N THR A 58 27.13 15.50 -9.33
CA THR A 58 27.91 15.29 -8.11
C THR A 58 27.26 14.20 -7.25
N ILE A 59 28.08 13.39 -6.59
CA ILE A 59 27.62 12.38 -5.64
C ILE A 59 27.19 13.12 -4.37
N THR A 60 25.95 12.90 -3.96
CA THR A 60 25.44 13.39 -2.68
C THR A 60 25.68 12.34 -1.60
N ASP A 61 26.26 12.76 -0.47
CA ASP A 61 26.36 11.96 0.75
C ASP A 61 24.98 11.88 1.44
N GLU A 62 24.72 10.79 2.16
CA GLU A 62 23.54 10.61 3.00
C GLU A 62 23.41 11.71 4.08
N SER A 63 24.53 12.37 4.41
CA SER A 63 24.58 13.50 5.33
C SER A 63 24.16 14.86 4.72
N ASP A 64 23.90 14.94 3.40
CA ASP A 64 23.55 16.21 2.74
C ASP A 64 22.21 16.77 3.27
N PRO A 65 22.19 17.99 3.86
CA PRO A 65 20.99 18.56 4.47
C PRO A 65 19.80 18.74 3.52
N GLN A 66 20.04 19.02 2.24
CA GLN A 66 18.98 19.14 1.24
C GLN A 66 18.42 17.77 0.84
N LEU A 67 19.27 16.75 0.75
CA LEU A 67 18.84 15.37 0.48
C LEU A 67 18.04 14.82 1.67
N VAL A 68 18.51 15.06 2.90
CA VAL A 68 17.76 14.73 4.13
C VAL A 68 16.44 15.48 4.16
N GLY A 69 16.44 16.77 3.81
CA GLY A 69 15.23 17.60 3.72
C GLY A 69 14.22 17.09 2.69
N LEU A 70 14.68 16.72 1.48
CA LEU A 70 13.85 16.12 0.43
C LEU A 70 13.30 14.76 0.88
N THR A 71 14.14 13.93 1.48
CA THR A 71 13.74 12.62 2.01
C THR A 71 12.69 12.76 3.09
N ASN A 72 12.85 13.74 4.00
CA ASN A 72 11.86 14.02 5.04
C ASN A 72 10.57 14.58 4.46
N ARG A 73 10.64 15.45 3.44
CA ARG A 73 9.45 15.97 2.75
C ARG A 73 8.69 14.87 2.02
N ILE A 74 9.40 13.99 1.31
CA ILE A 74 8.80 12.80 0.69
C ILE A 74 8.19 11.90 1.77
N LYS A 75 8.91 11.67 2.88
CA LYS A 75 8.39 10.93 4.05
C LYS A 75 7.12 11.57 4.62
N GLU A 76 7.04 12.89 4.72
CA GLU A 76 5.86 13.64 5.17
C GLU A 76 4.71 13.56 4.17
N GLU A 77 4.98 13.67 2.87
CA GLU A 77 3.98 13.56 1.80
C GLU A 77 3.41 12.14 1.67
N ILE A 78 4.23 11.11 1.97
CA ILE A 78 3.76 9.72 2.07
C ILE A 78 3.21 9.40 3.46
N SER A 79 3.39 10.25 4.47
CA SER A 79 2.85 10.02 5.81
C SER A 79 1.31 10.07 5.79
N GLY A 80 0.69 9.15 6.53
CA GLY A 80 -0.77 8.96 6.53
C GLY A 80 -1.28 8.30 5.26
N ARG A 81 -1.67 9.09 4.25
CA ARG A 81 -2.33 8.57 3.03
C ARG A 81 -1.41 7.80 2.09
N GLY A 82 -0.10 8.06 2.10
CA GLY A 82 0.86 7.32 1.29
C GLY A 82 1.03 5.87 1.76
N TRP A 83 1.00 5.63 3.07
CA TRP A 83 1.08 4.28 3.62
C TRP A 83 -0.15 3.43 3.30
N TYR A 84 -1.35 4.00 3.33
CA TYR A 84 -2.55 3.30 2.84
C TYR A 84 -2.44 2.93 1.37
N ARG A 85 -1.91 3.84 0.52
CA ARG A 85 -1.66 3.53 -0.89
C ARG A 85 -0.63 2.43 -1.06
N MET A 86 0.45 2.46 -0.29
CA MET A 86 1.49 1.43 -0.33
C MET A 86 0.93 0.06 0.09
N GLY A 87 0.19 0.00 1.19
CA GLY A 87 -0.45 -1.24 1.65
C GLY A 87 -1.45 -1.78 0.61
N HIS A 88 -2.23 -0.91 -0.02
CA HIS A 88 -3.14 -1.29 -1.10
C HIS A 88 -2.41 -1.75 -2.37
N LEU A 89 -1.24 -1.18 -2.68
CA LEU A 89 -0.39 -1.67 -3.78
C LEU A 89 0.17 -3.06 -3.44
N MET A 90 0.65 -3.28 -2.22
CA MET A 90 1.13 -4.59 -1.76
C MET A 90 0.03 -5.65 -1.88
N LEU A 91 -1.20 -5.32 -1.51
CA LEU A 91 -2.39 -6.17 -1.73
C LEU A 91 -2.56 -6.56 -3.20
N LYS A 92 -2.52 -5.58 -4.11
CA LYS A 92 -2.70 -5.82 -5.55
C LYS A 92 -1.60 -6.66 -6.17
N VAL A 93 -0.37 -6.54 -5.67
CA VAL A 93 0.80 -7.30 -6.14
C VAL A 93 0.93 -8.63 -5.36
N GLY A 94 -0.03 -8.96 -4.48
CA GLY A 94 -0.06 -10.24 -3.75
C GLY A 94 0.94 -10.38 -2.60
N HIS A 95 1.56 -9.28 -2.18
CA HIS A 95 2.51 -9.25 -1.05
C HIS A 95 1.76 -9.13 0.28
N PHE A 96 0.93 -10.12 0.59
CA PHE A 96 0.00 -10.06 1.73
C PHE A 96 0.71 -9.97 3.09
N ASP A 97 1.83 -10.67 3.29
CA ASP A 97 2.57 -10.64 4.58
C ASP A 97 3.14 -9.25 4.86
N GLN A 98 3.76 -8.62 3.85
CA GLN A 98 4.27 -7.26 3.96
C GLN A 98 3.15 -6.23 4.18
N ALA A 99 2.00 -6.43 3.52
CA ALA A 99 0.83 -5.59 3.76
C ALA A 99 0.34 -5.71 5.21
N VAL A 100 0.24 -6.93 5.76
CA VAL A 100 -0.17 -7.16 7.15
C VAL A 100 0.79 -6.49 8.13
N GLU A 101 2.10 -6.63 7.95
CA GLU A 101 3.10 -5.96 8.78
C GLU A 101 2.92 -4.44 8.74
N LEU A 102 2.76 -3.86 7.55
CA LEU A 102 2.57 -2.43 7.38
C LEU A 102 1.29 -1.93 8.07
N TYR A 103 0.17 -2.60 7.88
CA TYR A 103 -1.10 -2.18 8.49
C TYR A 103 -1.12 -2.37 10.01
N ASN A 104 -0.39 -3.35 10.56
CA ASN A 104 -0.19 -3.46 12.00
C ASN A 104 0.65 -2.30 12.56
N GLU A 105 1.67 -1.83 11.84
CA GLU A 105 2.40 -0.62 12.22
C GLU A 105 1.52 0.63 12.15
N LEU A 106 0.69 0.76 11.11
CA LEU A 106 -0.29 1.85 11.01
C LEU A 106 -1.29 1.83 12.17
N LEU A 107 -1.75 0.64 12.59
CA LEU A 107 -2.68 0.49 13.68
C LEU A 107 -2.12 1.04 15.00
N LYS A 108 -0.82 0.84 15.26
CA LYS A 108 -0.14 1.39 16.46
C LYS A 108 -0.10 2.92 16.48
N GLY A 109 -0.07 3.54 15.29
CA GLY A 109 -0.03 5.00 15.12
C GLY A 109 -1.40 5.65 14.89
N ALA A 110 -2.48 4.89 14.85
CA ALA A 110 -3.80 5.39 14.47
C ALA A 110 -4.41 6.28 15.57
N SER A 111 -4.53 7.57 15.26
CA SER A 111 -5.03 8.60 16.19
C SER A 111 -6.56 8.61 16.31
N ASP A 112 -7.28 8.30 15.24
CA ASP A 112 -8.74 8.34 15.23
C ASP A 112 -9.37 6.95 15.02
N ASP A 113 -10.65 6.87 15.37
CA ASP A 113 -11.41 5.62 15.31
C ASP A 113 -11.74 5.22 13.86
N SER A 114 -11.88 6.20 12.95
CA SER A 114 -12.17 5.93 11.53
C SER A 114 -11.00 5.24 10.83
N ASP A 115 -9.78 5.72 11.06
CA ASP A 115 -8.52 5.13 10.61
C ASP A 115 -8.37 3.72 11.17
N ARG A 116 -8.64 3.51 12.46
CA ARG A 116 -8.59 2.16 13.05
C ARG A 116 -9.59 1.20 12.41
N ALA A 117 -10.83 1.64 12.19
CA ALA A 117 -11.83 0.84 11.51
C ALA A 117 -11.40 0.48 10.08
N HIS A 118 -10.88 1.46 9.34
CA HIS A 118 -10.33 1.22 8.00
C HIS A 118 -9.17 0.22 8.02
N ILE A 119 -8.20 0.39 8.93
CA ILE A 119 -7.05 -0.50 9.08
C ILE A 119 -7.51 -1.94 9.40
N TYR A 120 -8.45 -2.11 10.32
CA TYR A 120 -9.00 -3.42 10.64
C TYR A 120 -9.72 -4.04 9.43
N HIS A 121 -10.50 -3.26 8.67
CA HIS A 121 -11.10 -3.76 7.44
C HIS A 121 -10.03 -4.26 6.45
N GLN A 122 -8.95 -3.52 6.26
CA GLN A 122 -7.86 -3.93 5.35
C GLN A 122 -7.12 -5.18 5.85
N LEU A 123 -6.87 -5.30 7.15
CA LEU A 123 -6.32 -6.53 7.75
C LEU A 123 -7.25 -7.73 7.52
N GLY A 124 -8.57 -7.54 7.60
CA GLY A 124 -9.56 -8.56 7.24
C GLY A 124 -9.42 -9.02 5.79
N VAL A 125 -9.27 -8.08 4.85
CA VAL A 125 -9.07 -8.37 3.41
C VAL A 125 -7.80 -9.20 3.20
N MET A 126 -6.69 -8.85 3.85
CA MET A 126 -5.42 -9.58 3.73
C MET A 126 -5.55 -11.01 4.22
N ASN A 127 -6.12 -11.20 5.42
CA ASN A 127 -6.28 -12.53 6.01
C ASN A 127 -7.22 -13.39 5.17
N TYR A 128 -8.29 -12.81 4.61
CA TYR A 128 -9.16 -13.50 3.67
C TYR A 128 -8.40 -14.02 2.44
N HIS A 129 -7.56 -13.18 1.81
CA HIS A 129 -6.76 -13.59 0.66
C HIS A 129 -5.69 -14.64 1.00
N GLN A 130 -5.23 -14.67 2.25
CA GLN A 130 -4.34 -15.71 2.78
C GLN A 130 -5.06 -17.00 3.18
N GLY A 131 -6.39 -17.07 3.07
CA GLY A 131 -7.20 -18.23 3.51
C GLY A 131 -7.40 -18.32 5.04
N LYS A 132 -6.98 -17.31 5.79
CA LYS A 132 -7.14 -17.18 7.25
C LYS A 132 -8.52 -16.61 7.58
N TYR A 133 -9.55 -17.43 7.36
CA TYR A 133 -10.94 -16.96 7.39
C TYR A 133 -11.41 -16.53 8.79
N GLN A 134 -10.98 -17.22 9.84
CA GLN A 134 -11.38 -16.88 11.20
C GLN A 134 -10.78 -15.52 11.62
N GLU A 135 -9.50 -15.30 11.34
CA GLU A 135 -8.81 -14.04 11.59
C GLU A 135 -9.42 -12.90 10.76
N ALA A 136 -9.81 -13.18 9.52
CA ALA A 136 -10.50 -12.20 8.67
C ALA A 136 -11.81 -11.72 9.30
N ILE A 137 -12.64 -12.65 9.81
CA ILE A 137 -13.89 -12.33 10.51
C ILE A 137 -13.61 -11.48 11.74
N GLU A 138 -12.65 -11.85 12.58
CA GLU A 138 -12.29 -11.09 13.79
C GLU A 138 -11.90 -9.64 13.48
N PHE A 139 -11.14 -9.43 12.40
CA PHE A 139 -10.77 -8.08 11.98
C PHE A 139 -11.96 -7.29 11.42
N TYR A 140 -12.82 -7.91 10.61
CA TYR A 140 -14.03 -7.24 10.12
C TYR A 140 -15.01 -6.91 11.24
N GLU A 141 -15.14 -7.76 12.25
CA GLU A 141 -15.98 -7.50 13.43
C GLU A 141 -15.43 -6.34 14.26
N LYS A 142 -14.11 -6.24 14.45
CA LYS A 142 -13.47 -5.08 15.09
C LYS A 142 -13.73 -3.78 14.32
N ALA A 143 -13.65 -3.83 12.98
CA ALA A 143 -13.99 -2.67 12.15
C ALA A 143 -15.45 -2.23 12.36
N LEU A 144 -16.39 -3.18 12.25
CA LEU A 144 -17.82 -2.90 12.48
C LEU A 144 -18.11 -2.39 13.89
N GLU A 145 -17.44 -2.90 14.92
CA GLU A 145 -17.64 -2.44 16.29
C GLU A 145 -17.30 -0.95 16.43
N ILE A 146 -16.22 -0.51 15.77
CA ILE A 146 -15.80 0.89 15.80
C ILE A 146 -16.73 1.76 14.94
N ASP A 147 -17.03 1.34 13.72
CA ASP A 147 -17.91 2.10 12.83
C ASP A 147 -19.30 2.26 13.43
N ARG A 148 -19.88 1.22 14.05
CA ARG A 148 -21.20 1.29 14.71
C ARG A 148 -21.24 2.20 15.94
N LYS A 149 -20.10 2.53 16.55
CA LYS A 149 -20.04 3.50 17.66
C LYS A 149 -20.07 4.94 17.15
N THR A 150 -19.64 5.16 15.91
CA THR A 150 -19.42 6.51 15.35
C THR A 150 -20.41 6.86 14.26
N LEU A 151 -21.05 5.87 13.64
CA LEU A 151 -21.91 6.01 12.47
C LEU A 151 -23.33 5.51 12.75
N PRO A 152 -24.36 6.06 12.07
CA PRO A 152 -25.71 5.52 12.06
C PRO A 152 -25.77 4.05 11.60
N GLU A 153 -26.77 3.29 12.05
CA GLU A 153 -26.91 1.86 11.69
C GLU A 153 -27.13 1.62 10.19
N ASP A 154 -27.63 2.61 9.46
CA ASP A 154 -27.90 2.60 8.02
C ASP A 154 -26.83 3.33 7.19
N ASP A 155 -25.67 3.65 7.79
CA ASP A 155 -24.60 4.31 7.07
C ASP A 155 -24.02 3.43 5.95
N ALA A 156 -23.90 4.01 4.76
CA ALA A 156 -23.43 3.32 3.56
C ALA A 156 -22.03 2.70 3.71
N SER A 157 -21.18 3.25 4.59
CA SER A 157 -19.83 2.75 4.86
C SER A 157 -19.79 1.41 5.60
N LEU A 158 -20.90 0.98 6.23
CA LEU A 158 -21.00 -0.33 6.90
C LEU A 158 -21.23 -1.47 5.90
N ALA A 159 -21.84 -1.18 4.74
CA ALA A 159 -22.23 -2.20 3.77
C ALA A 159 -21.05 -3.03 3.21
N PRO A 160 -19.89 -2.44 2.87
CA PRO A 160 -18.71 -3.21 2.44
C PRO A 160 -18.25 -4.23 3.48
N THR A 161 -18.21 -3.87 4.77
CA THR A 161 -17.72 -4.77 5.83
C THR A 161 -18.71 -5.93 6.08
N TYR A 162 -20.02 -5.66 6.09
CA TYR A 162 -21.02 -6.74 6.13
C TYR A 162 -20.90 -7.68 4.93
N GLY A 163 -20.73 -7.14 3.72
CA GLY A 163 -20.56 -7.95 2.50
C GLY A 163 -19.26 -8.76 2.49
N ALA A 164 -18.19 -8.23 3.07
CA ALA A 164 -16.93 -8.95 3.22
C ALA A 164 -17.09 -10.14 4.17
N ILE A 165 -17.71 -9.97 5.35
CA ILE A 165 -18.00 -11.06 6.27
C ILE A 165 -18.88 -12.14 5.61
N GLY A 166 -19.92 -11.73 4.87
CA GLY A 166 -20.76 -12.67 4.12
C GLY A 166 -19.96 -13.51 3.12
N THR A 167 -18.98 -12.89 2.46
CA THR A 167 -18.06 -13.58 1.53
C THR A 167 -17.13 -14.55 2.24
N VAL A 168 -16.62 -14.20 3.42
CA VAL A 168 -15.82 -15.13 4.22
C VAL A 168 -16.65 -16.36 4.61
N TYR A 169 -17.85 -16.16 5.17
CA TYR A 169 -18.73 -17.27 5.55
C TYR A 169 -19.13 -18.15 4.37
N LYS A 170 -19.43 -17.56 3.21
CA LYS A 170 -19.72 -18.31 1.98
C LYS A 170 -18.57 -19.24 1.62
N ASN A 171 -17.33 -18.75 1.67
CA ASN A 171 -16.15 -19.55 1.35
C ASN A 171 -15.85 -20.62 2.41
N MET A 172 -16.29 -20.43 3.65
CA MET A 172 -16.25 -21.45 4.70
C MET A 172 -17.37 -22.51 4.56
N GLY A 173 -18.33 -22.33 3.64
CA GLY A 173 -19.51 -23.19 3.50
C GLY A 173 -20.64 -22.89 4.49
N GLU A 174 -20.51 -21.81 5.27
CA GLU A 174 -21.49 -21.37 6.28
C GLU A 174 -22.57 -20.49 5.63
N TYR A 175 -23.34 -21.09 4.71
CA TYR A 175 -24.25 -20.38 3.81
C TYR A 175 -25.35 -19.59 4.53
N SER A 176 -25.89 -20.10 5.64
CA SER A 176 -26.91 -19.37 6.42
C SER A 176 -26.37 -18.07 7.02
N LYS A 177 -25.13 -18.09 7.52
CA LYS A 177 -24.46 -16.88 8.02
C LYS A 177 -24.11 -15.94 6.86
N ALA A 178 -23.65 -16.49 5.73
CA ALA A 178 -23.36 -15.71 4.55
C ALA A 178 -24.58 -14.89 4.10
N LEU A 179 -25.76 -15.51 4.03
CA LEU A 179 -27.03 -14.85 3.70
C LEU A 179 -27.36 -13.73 4.69
N GLU A 180 -27.29 -13.99 6.00
CA GLU A 180 -27.58 -12.98 7.02
C GLU A 180 -26.74 -11.70 6.81
N PHE A 181 -25.45 -11.87 6.56
CA PHE A 181 -24.52 -10.75 6.35
C PHE A 181 -24.70 -10.06 4.99
N TYR A 182 -24.99 -10.82 3.93
CA TYR A 182 -25.30 -10.23 2.62
C TYR A 182 -26.62 -9.44 2.63
N GLU A 183 -27.64 -9.90 3.34
CA GLU A 183 -28.92 -9.19 3.50
C GLU A 183 -28.74 -7.87 4.25
N LYS A 184 -27.93 -7.85 5.33
CA LYS A 184 -27.57 -6.61 6.03
C LYS A 184 -26.87 -5.62 5.11
N SER A 185 -25.90 -6.08 4.31
CA SER A 185 -25.20 -5.26 3.32
C SER A 185 -26.15 -4.71 2.25
N LEU A 186 -27.04 -5.56 1.72
CA LEU A 186 -28.02 -5.17 0.70
C LEU A 186 -28.99 -4.11 1.23
N LYS A 187 -29.55 -4.30 2.43
CA LYS A 187 -30.50 -3.34 3.02
C LYS A 187 -29.92 -1.93 3.13
N ILE A 188 -28.66 -1.81 3.55
CA ILE A 188 -27.96 -0.52 3.64
C ILE A 188 -27.76 0.09 2.24
N LYS A 189 -27.36 -0.72 1.26
CA LYS A 189 -27.20 -0.27 -0.13
C LYS A 189 -28.52 0.17 -0.76
N GLU A 190 -29.63 -0.50 -0.48
CA GLU A 190 -30.96 -0.13 -1.01
C GLU A 190 -31.46 1.22 -0.47
N ILE A 191 -31.07 1.58 0.77
CA ILE A 191 -31.39 2.89 1.36
C ILE A 191 -30.51 4.00 0.75
N SER A 192 -29.24 3.71 0.50
CA SER A 192 -28.24 4.73 0.13
C SER A 192 -28.03 4.91 -1.37
N LEU A 193 -28.41 3.93 -2.20
CA LEU A 193 -28.13 3.92 -3.64
C LEU A 193 -29.41 3.90 -4.48
N PRO A 194 -29.39 4.48 -5.70
CA PRO A 194 -30.50 4.36 -6.62
C PRO A 194 -30.70 2.89 -7.04
N PRO A 195 -31.93 2.46 -7.36
CA PRO A 195 -32.23 1.07 -7.73
C PRO A 195 -31.44 0.53 -8.93
N THR A 196 -30.89 1.41 -9.77
CA THR A 196 -30.09 1.05 -10.94
C THR A 196 -28.58 0.95 -10.66
N HIS A 197 -28.16 1.14 -9.40
CA HIS A 197 -26.74 1.15 -9.06
C HIS A 197 -26.12 -0.25 -9.21
N PRO A 198 -24.94 -0.39 -9.86
CA PRO A 198 -24.30 -1.69 -10.12
C PRO A 198 -23.97 -2.48 -8.85
N ASP A 199 -23.76 -1.80 -7.72
CA ASP A 199 -23.47 -2.47 -6.44
C ASP A 199 -24.67 -3.27 -5.91
N LEU A 200 -25.90 -2.91 -6.27
CA LEU A 200 -27.09 -3.70 -5.96
C LEU A 200 -27.09 -5.01 -6.75
N ALA A 201 -26.75 -4.96 -8.05
CA ALA A 201 -26.59 -6.16 -8.86
C ALA A 201 -25.52 -7.10 -8.29
N THR A 202 -24.40 -6.55 -7.79
CA THR A 202 -23.37 -7.33 -7.10
C THR A 202 -23.91 -7.99 -5.82
N SER A 203 -24.69 -7.27 -5.01
CA SER A 203 -25.31 -7.83 -3.82
C SER A 203 -26.32 -8.94 -4.15
N TYR A 204 -27.18 -8.77 -5.14
CA TYR A 204 -28.10 -9.82 -5.58
C TYR A 204 -27.39 -11.04 -6.13
N ASN A 205 -26.30 -10.86 -6.89
CA ASN A 205 -25.47 -11.98 -7.35
C ASN A 205 -24.81 -12.73 -6.20
N ASN A 206 -24.34 -12.01 -5.17
CA ASN A 206 -23.76 -12.64 -3.97
C ASN A 206 -24.79 -13.49 -3.23
N ILE A 207 -26.02 -12.98 -3.04
CA ILE A 207 -27.13 -13.72 -2.42
C ILE A 207 -27.53 -14.91 -3.31
N GLY A 208 -27.71 -14.68 -4.60
CA GLY A 208 -28.08 -15.72 -5.57
C GLY A 208 -27.04 -16.82 -5.70
N GLY A 209 -25.75 -16.52 -5.48
CA GLY A 209 -24.69 -17.52 -5.46
C GLY A 209 -24.61 -18.34 -4.17
N VAL A 210 -25.40 -18.01 -3.15
CA VAL A 210 -25.51 -18.81 -1.91
C VAL A 210 -26.69 -19.80 -1.98
N TYR A 211 -27.76 -19.46 -2.71
CA TYR A 211 -28.89 -20.36 -2.98
C TYR A 211 -28.54 -21.43 -4.02
#